data_AF-A0A2A2I0Q3-F1
#
_entry.id   AF-A0A2A2I0Q3-F1
#
_cell.length_a   1.000
_cell.length_b   1.000
_cell.length_c   1.000
_cell.angle_alpha   90.00
_cell.angle_beta   90.00
_cell.angle_gamma   90.00
#
_symmetry.space_group_name_H-M   'P 1'
#
loop_
_entity.id
_entity.type
_entity.pdbx_description
1 polymer ?
#
loop_
_entity_poly.entity_id
_entity_poly.type
_entity_poly.pdbx_seq_one_letter_code
_entity_poly.pdbx_strand_id
1 'polypeptide(L)'
;MYVCIHCRQGLMDPVAQLDEVGHLDRYQCSYCGHQATIPPVAISVTQALSCLAGAGIALFLLFRHLGQALQAFQLGNGNMVTDLGLSLLATILLVGFVVTIIQAIQSMKTQLQYRHVPPRSG
;
A
#
# COMPACT_ATOMS: atom_id res chain seq x y z
N MET A 1 6.01 13.26 18.67
CA MET A 1 6.37 12.24 19.67
C MET A 1 5.22 11.25 19.77
N TYR A 2 5.49 9.95 19.59
CA TYR A 2 4.47 8.90 19.71
C TYR A 2 4.37 8.43 21.17
N VAL A 3 3.16 8.23 21.68
CA VAL A 3 2.91 7.70 23.04
C VAL A 3 2.66 6.20 22.94
N CYS A 4 3.24 5.43 23.85
CA CYS A 4 3.04 3.98 23.86
C CYS A 4 1.57 3.62 24.10
N ILE A 5 0.99 2.82 23.18
CA ILE A 5 -0.41 2.37 23.30
C ILE A 5 -0.63 1.38 24.45
N HIS A 6 0.42 0.68 24.87
CA HIS A 6 0.34 -0.38 25.86
C HIS A 6 0.33 0.15 27.29
N CYS A 7 1.29 1.00 27.66
CA CYS A 7 1.38 1.58 29.00
C CYS A 7 0.82 3.00 29.10
N ARG A 8 0.68 3.73 27.98
CA ARG A 8 0.30 5.16 27.91
C ARG A 8 1.12 6.13 28.79
N GLN A 9 2.25 5.66 29.32
CA GLN A 9 3.12 6.41 30.23
C GLN A 9 4.47 6.75 29.58
N GLY A 10 5.02 5.84 28.77
CA GLY A 10 6.28 6.06 28.08
C GLY A 10 6.12 6.59 26.65
N LEU A 11 7.11 7.37 26.23
CA LEU A 11 7.29 7.80 24.85
C LEU A 11 7.89 6.65 24.03
N MET A 12 7.54 6.61 22.74
CA MET A 12 8.12 5.69 21.79
C MET A 12 9.33 6.33 21.11
N ASP A 13 10.52 5.82 21.42
CA ASP A 13 11.79 6.26 20.88
C ASP A 13 12.24 5.33 19.72
N PRO A 14 12.84 5.89 18.65
CA PRO A 14 13.31 5.09 17.53
C PRO A 14 14.47 4.20 17.97
N VAL A 15 14.38 2.90 17.66
CA VAL A 15 15.45 1.94 17.97
C VAL A 15 16.48 1.99 16.84
N ALA A 16 17.58 2.71 17.06
CA ALA A 16 18.70 2.77 16.13
C ALA A 16 19.57 1.51 16.25
N GLN A 17 19.10 0.37 15.73
CA GLN A 17 19.97 -0.78 15.47
C GLN A 17 20.51 -0.67 14.04
N LEU A 18 21.80 -0.35 13.91
CA LEU A 18 22.47 -0.06 12.63
C LEU A 18 22.52 -1.25 11.64
N ASP A 19 22.20 -2.47 12.05
CA ASP A 19 22.49 -3.68 11.26
C ASP A 19 21.33 -4.26 10.43
N GLU A 20 20.07 -3.81 10.61
CA GLU A 20 18.92 -4.39 9.90
C GLU A 20 18.23 -3.39 8.98
N VAL A 21 18.31 -3.55 7.66
CA VAL A 21 17.63 -2.72 6.64
C VAL A 21 16.12 -2.62 6.98
N GLY A 22 15.70 -1.53 7.64
CA GLY A 22 14.35 -1.38 8.21
C GLY A 22 14.23 -0.64 9.56
N HIS A 23 15.35 -0.18 10.14
CA HIS A 23 15.40 0.52 11.45
C HIS A 23 14.68 1.88 11.52
N LEU A 24 14.31 2.47 10.38
CA LEU A 24 13.65 3.79 10.35
C LEU A 24 12.21 3.78 10.89
N ASP A 25 11.60 2.61 11.05
CA ASP A 25 10.19 2.50 11.44
C ASP A 25 9.95 1.76 12.76
N ARG A 26 11.00 1.26 13.43
CA ARG A 26 10.86 0.53 14.71
C ARG A 26 10.99 1.48 15.89
N TYR A 27 9.96 1.50 16.73
CA TYR A 27 9.91 2.30 17.95
C TYR A 27 9.80 1.40 19.17
N GLN A 28 10.48 1.77 20.26
CA GLN A 28 10.40 1.11 21.55
C GLN A 28 9.96 2.10 22.63
N CYS A 29 9.06 1.65 23.50
CA CYS A 29 8.64 2.45 24.64
C CYS A 29 9.75 2.53 25.69
N SER A 30 10.10 3.75 26.11
CA SER A 30 11.09 3.99 27.17
C SER A 30 10.66 3.53 28.57
N TYR A 31 9.36 3.27 28.78
CA TYR A 31 8.83 2.89 30.10
C TYR A 31 8.54 1.39 30.24
N CYS A 32 7.86 0.77 29.27
CA CYS A 32 7.49 -0.66 29.35
C CYS A 32 8.25 -1.55 28.36
N GLY A 33 9.13 -0.99 27.53
CA GLY A 33 9.90 -1.75 26.54
C GLY A 33 9.10 -2.29 25.35
N HIS A 34 7.80 -1.97 25.25
CA HIS A 34 6.94 -2.42 24.14
C HIS A 34 7.44 -1.89 22.79
N GLN A 35 7.56 -2.77 21.81
CA GLN A 35 8.04 -2.46 20.46
C GLN A 35 6.89 -2.43 19.46
N ALA A 36 6.90 -1.45 18.57
CA ALA A 36 5.97 -1.37 17.45
C ALA A 36 6.66 -0.76 16.23
N THR A 37 6.22 -1.21 15.05
CA THR A 37 6.63 -0.62 13.78
C THR A 37 5.61 0.44 13.39
N ILE A 38 6.01 1.72 13.33
CA ILE A 38 5.16 2.85 12.94
C ILE A 38 5.66 3.36 11.57
N PRO A 39 5.07 2.89 10.46
CA PRO A 39 5.48 3.34 9.14
C PRO A 39 5.11 4.81 8.92
N PRO A 40 5.79 5.55 8.01
CA PRO A 40 5.51 6.96 7.75
C PRO A 40 4.22 7.11 6.94
N VAL A 41 3.28 7.92 7.42
CA VAL A 41 1.96 8.13 6.81
C VAL A 41 2.06 8.64 5.37
N ALA A 42 3.05 9.50 5.09
CA ALA A 42 3.27 10.06 3.76
C ALA A 42 3.63 8.99 2.71
N ILE A 43 4.37 7.94 3.09
CA ILE A 43 4.75 6.85 2.19
C ILE A 43 3.52 6.00 1.86
N SER A 44 2.72 5.64 2.87
CA SER A 44 1.50 4.85 2.66
C SER A 44 0.47 5.60 1.79
N VAL A 45 0.31 6.92 1.98
CA VAL A 45 -0.63 7.74 1.19
C VAL A 45 -0.18 7.87 -0.26
N THR A 46 1.10 8.20 -0.50
CA THR A 46 1.63 8.33 -1.86
C THR A 46 1.58 7.00 -2.61
N GLN A 47 1.91 5.89 -1.94
CA GLN A 47 1.79 4.55 -2.51
C GLN A 47 0.34 4.21 -2.87
N ALA A 48 -0.63 4.53 -2.01
CA ALA A 48 -2.05 4.31 -2.29
C ALA A 48 -2.54 5.14 -3.49
N LEU A 49 -2.17 6.43 -3.57
CA LEU A 49 -2.54 7.30 -4.69
C LEU A 49 -1.92 6.84 -6.01
N SER A 50 -0.64 6.47 -6.00
CA SER A 50 0.05 5.93 -7.18
C SER A 50 -0.56 4.60 -7.63
N CYS A 51 -0.92 3.71 -6.69
CA CYS A 51 -1.59 2.45 -7.04
C CYS A 51 -2.99 2.68 -7.59
N LEU A 52 -3.75 3.65 -7.07
CA LEU A 52 -5.07 4.01 -7.61
C LEU A 52 -4.96 4.54 -9.04
N ALA A 53 -4.01 5.45 -9.30
CA ALA A 53 -3.75 5.96 -10.64
C ALA A 53 -3.32 4.84 -11.60
N GLY A 54 -2.40 3.98 -11.16
CA GLY A 54 -1.93 2.82 -11.93
C GLY A 54 -3.05 1.82 -12.23
N ALA A 55 -3.90 1.51 -11.25
CA ALA A 55 -5.07 0.65 -11.42
C ALA A 55 -6.06 1.24 -12.44
N GLY A 56 -6.31 2.55 -12.39
CA GLY A 56 -7.17 3.24 -13.35
C GLY A 56 -6.65 3.12 -14.79
N ILE A 57 -5.35 3.33 -15.00
CA ILE A 57 -4.71 3.18 -16.31
C ILE A 57 -4.77 1.72 -16.79
N ALA A 58 -4.45 0.76 -15.92
CA ALA A 58 -4.49 -0.66 -16.24
C ALA A 58 -5.91 -1.11 -16.61
N LEU A 59 -6.93 -0.62 -15.90
CA LEU A 59 -8.34 -0.91 -16.20
C LEU A 59 -8.78 -0.32 -17.54
N PHE A 60 -8.36 0.92 -17.85
CA PHE A 60 -8.61 1.53 -19.14
C PHE A 60 -8.00 0.73 -20.29
N LEU A 61 -6.74 0.31 -20.15
CA LEU A 61 -6.05 -0.52 -21.13
C LEU A 61 -6.71 -1.89 -21.29
N LEU A 62 -7.13 -2.50 -20.18
CA LEU A 62 -7.83 -3.78 -20.20
C LEU A 62 -9.10 -3.69 -21.05
N PHE A 63 -9.99 -2.73 -20.78
CA PHE A 63 -11.23 -2.59 -21.56
C PHE A 63 -10.95 -2.28 -23.04
N ARG A 64 -9.94 -1.46 -23.33
CA ARG A 64 -9.56 -1.14 -24.69
C ARG A 64 -9.11 -2.39 -25.46
N HIS A 65 -8.16 -3.14 -24.94
CA HIS A 65 -7.62 -4.33 -25.61
C HIS A 65 -8.62 -5.47 -25.64
N LEU A 66 -9.46 -5.63 -24.62
CA LEU A 66 -10.54 -6.63 -24.64
C LEU A 66 -11.58 -6.31 -25.71
N GLY A 67 -11.94 -5.03 -25.89
CA GLY A 67 -12.81 -4.58 -26.97
C GLY A 67 -12.20 -4.83 -28.36
N GLN A 68 -10.91 -4.54 -28.53
CA GLN A 68 -10.19 -4.80 -29.79
C GLN A 68 -10.06 -6.30 -30.08
N ALA A 69 -9.78 -7.13 -29.07
CA ALA A 69 -9.72 -8.59 -29.22
C ALA A 69 -11.09 -9.16 -29.64
N LEU A 70 -12.19 -8.68 -29.04
CA LEU A 70 -13.54 -9.07 -29.41
C LEU A 70 -13.90 -8.66 -30.84
N GLN A 71 -13.53 -7.43 -31.25
CA GLN A 71 -13.72 -6.97 -32.63
C GLN A 71 -12.89 -7.79 -33.62
N ALA A 72 -11.63 -8.10 -33.30
CA ALA A 72 -10.77 -8.93 -34.14
C ALA A 72 -11.32 -10.36 -34.27
N PHE A 73 -11.91 -10.90 -33.21
CA PHE A 73 -12.57 -12.21 -33.22
C PHE A 73 -13.86 -12.22 -34.06
N GLN A 74 -14.68 -11.17 -33.98
CA GLN A 74 -15.96 -11.09 -34.68
C GLN A 74 -15.85 -10.68 -36.15
N LEU A 75 -14.99 -9.70 -36.46
CA LEU A 75 -14.86 -9.13 -37.81
C LEU A 75 -13.64 -9.65 -38.57
N GLY A 76 -12.79 -10.48 -37.95
CA GLY A 76 -11.54 -10.97 -38.55
C GLY A 76 -10.52 -9.88 -38.84
N ASN A 77 -10.72 -8.67 -38.32
CA ASN A 77 -9.89 -7.50 -38.60
C ASN A 77 -9.14 -7.07 -37.34
N GLY A 78 -7.82 -7.31 -37.30
CA GLY A 78 -6.94 -6.94 -36.19
C GLY A 78 -6.01 -8.06 -35.74
N ASN A 79 -5.07 -7.74 -34.87
CA ASN A 79 -4.08 -8.68 -34.35
C ASN A 79 -4.52 -9.24 -32.99
N MET A 80 -5.46 -10.19 -33.03
CA MET A 80 -6.11 -10.78 -31.85
C MET A 80 -5.10 -11.26 -30.79
N VAL A 81 -4.00 -11.90 -31.19
CA VAL A 81 -3.00 -12.44 -30.25
C VAL A 81 -2.35 -11.31 -29.43
N THR A 82 -2.11 -10.16 -30.05
CA THR A 82 -1.49 -9.01 -29.38
C THR A 82 -2.45 -8.38 -28.39
N ASP A 83 -3.70 -8.16 -28.78
CA ASP A 83 -4.73 -7.59 -27.90
C ASP A 83 -5.08 -8.52 -26.73
N LEU A 84 -5.07 -9.84 -26.95
CA LEU A 84 -5.28 -10.83 -25.91
C LEU A 84 -4.09 -10.88 -24.94
N GLY A 85 -2.85 -10.79 -25.44
CA GLY A 85 -1.65 -10.66 -24.61
C GLY A 85 -1.63 -9.39 -23.77
N LEU A 86 -2.00 -8.25 -24.36
CA LEU A 86 -2.06 -6.95 -23.65
C LEU A 86 -3.18 -6.93 -22.62
N SER A 87 -4.34 -7.54 -22.89
CA SER A 87 -5.41 -7.67 -21.90
C SER A 87 -5.00 -8.57 -20.73
N LEU A 88 -4.28 -9.67 -20.99
CA LEU A 88 -3.73 -10.53 -19.92
C LEU A 88 -2.73 -9.76 -19.05
N LEU A 89 -1.79 -9.02 -19.66
CA LEU A 89 -0.82 -8.21 -18.94
C LEU A 89 -1.50 -7.12 -18.09
N ALA A 90 -2.49 -6.42 -18.65
CA ALA A 90 -3.27 -5.42 -17.93
C ALA A 90 -4.02 -6.04 -16.73
N THR A 91 -4.53 -7.26 -16.88
CA THR A 91 -5.17 -8.01 -15.77
C THR A 91 -4.18 -8.32 -14.65
N ILE A 92 -2.97 -8.79 -14.98
CA ILE A 92 -1.92 -9.06 -14.00
C ILE A 92 -1.55 -7.79 -13.23
N LEU A 93 -1.39 -6.67 -13.92
CA LEU A 93 -1.10 -5.37 -13.31
C LEU A 93 -2.24 -4.93 -12.37
N LEU A 94 -3.49 -5.08 -12.80
CA LEU A 94 -4.66 -4.79 -11.98
C LEU A 94 -4.67 -5.58 -10.68
N VAL A 95 -4.41 -6.89 -10.74
CA VAL A 95 -4.31 -7.74 -9.54
C VAL A 95 -3.20 -7.23 -8.62
N GLY A 96 -2.03 -6.90 -9.17
CA GLY A 96 -0.93 -6.32 -8.41
C GLY A 96 -1.34 -5.05 -7.66
N PHE A 97 -1.96 -4.09 -8.35
CA PHE A 97 -2.42 -2.85 -7.73
C PHE A 97 -3.48 -3.07 -6.65
N VAL A 98 -4.44 -3.98 -6.87
CA VAL A 98 -5.46 -4.32 -5.87
C VAL A 98 -4.82 -4.86 -4.59
N VAL A 99 -3.88 -5.79 -4.71
CA VAL A 99 -3.16 -6.34 -3.55
C VAL A 99 -2.39 -5.25 -2.81
N THR A 100 -1.69 -4.38 -3.52
CA THR A 100 -0.94 -3.27 -2.90
C THR A 100 -1.87 -2.26 -2.22
N ILE A 101 -3.03 -1.94 -2.80
CA ILE A 101 -4.03 -1.07 -2.18
C ILE A 101 -4.55 -1.68 -0.88
N ILE A 102 -4.85 -2.98 -0.87
CA ILE A 102 -5.31 -3.69 0.34
C ILE A 102 -4.24 -3.60 1.44
N GLN A 103 -2.97 -3.85 1.10
CA GLN A 103 -1.86 -3.72 2.05
C GLN A 103 -1.72 -2.29 2.58
N ALA A 104 -1.79 -1.28 1.70
CA ALA A 104 -1.71 0.12 2.10
C ALA A 104 -2.85 0.53 3.05
N ILE A 105 -4.08 0.08 2.80
CA ILE A 105 -5.24 0.33 3.68
C ILE A 105 -5.02 -0.30 5.06
N GLN A 106 -4.50 -1.54 5.11
CA GLN A 106 -4.19 -2.20 6.37
C GLN A 106 -3.12 -1.42 7.16
N SER A 107 -2.06 -0.96 6.48
CA SER A 107 -1.03 -0.10 7.10
C SER A 107 -1.60 1.21 7.63
N MET A 108 -2.48 1.88 6.88
CA MET A 108 -3.14 3.12 7.32
C MET A 108 -4.07 2.90 8.52
N LYS A 109 -4.78 1.76 8.57
CA LYS A 109 -5.65 1.41 9.72
C LYS A 109 -4.83 1.28 11.00
N THR A 110 -3.68 0.62 10.95
CA THR A 110 -2.76 0.51 12.08
C THR A 110 -2.26 1.90 12.50
N GLN A 111 -1.88 2.75 11.55
CA GLN A 111 -1.43 4.12 11.84
C GLN A 111 -2.51 4.99 12.51
N LEU A 112 -3.78 4.88 12.09
CA LEU A 112 -4.88 5.61 12.72
C LEU A 112 -5.07 5.22 14.18
N GLN A 113 -4.84 3.95 14.54
CA GLN A 113 -4.91 3.49 15.94
C GLN A 113 -3.81 4.12 16.80
N TYR A 114 -2.58 4.25 16.28
CA TYR A 114 -1.48 4.91 16.99
C TYR A 114 -1.64 6.44 17.08
N ARG A 115 -2.33 7.08 16.12
CA ARG A 115 -2.55 8.54 16.10
C ARG A 115 -3.63 9.02 17.08
N HIS A 116 -4.56 8.15 17.49
CA HIS A 116 -5.69 8.48 18.38
C HIS A 116 -5.41 8.30 19.88
N VAL A 117 -4.16 8.11 20.30
CA VAL A 117 -3.82 8.11 21.72
C VAL A 117 -3.41 9.53 22.12
N PRO A 118 -4.31 10.37 22.67
CA PRO A 118 -3.91 11.64 23.24
C PRO A 118 -2.94 11.37 24.41
N PRO A 119 -1.90 12.21 24.59
CA PRO A 119 -1.08 12.14 25.79
C PRO A 119 -2.02 12.30 27.00
N ARG A 120 -1.95 11.35 27.93
CA ARG A 120 -2.66 11.47 29.19
C ARG A 120 -1.91 12.56 29.98
N SER A 121 -2.46 13.78 30.00
CA SER A 121 -1.97 14.86 30.86
C SER A 121 -2.19 14.42 32.31
N GLY A 122 -1.14 13.88 32.92
CA GLY A 122 -1.02 13.68 34.36
C GLY A 122 -0.42 14.93 34.97
#